data_AF-A0A952EI13-F1
#
_entry.id   AF-A0A952EI13-F1
#
_cell.length_a   1.000
_cell.length_b   1.000
_cell.length_c   1.000
_cell.angle_alpha   90.00
_cell.angle_beta   90.00
_cell.angle_gamma   90.00
#
_symmetry.space_group_name_H-M   'P 1'
#
loop_
_entity.id
_entity.type
_entity.pdbx_description
1 polymer ?
#
loop_
_entity_poly.entity_id
_entity_poly.type
_entity_poly.pdbx_seq_one_letter_code
_entity_poly.pdbx_strand_id
1 'polypeptide(L)'
;MAGAIDCMAGAGLRLGYGIGDTGRARAYGQAGIVGARRRGRFAGGASVIDHRVGAGESAPLRVGALAAGAVQPGAARVNVGPRLTLRLPDVGEGSRIALDWRQRIAGDARPASGLALTLASDF
;
A
#
# COMPACT_ATOMS: atom_id res chain seq x y z
N MET A 1 12.85 23.78 -21.05
CA MET A 1 13.24 22.82 -20.00
C MET A 1 12.53 21.50 -20.32
N ALA A 2 13.18 20.58 -21.02
CA ALA A 2 12.53 19.34 -21.47
C ALA A 2 12.37 18.40 -20.26
N GLY A 3 11.12 18.03 -19.94
CA GLY A 3 10.84 17.03 -18.92
C GLY A 3 11.39 15.68 -19.37
N ALA A 4 12.51 15.26 -18.79
CA ALA A 4 13.04 13.94 -19.05
C ALA A 4 12.06 12.92 -18.47
N ILE A 5 11.44 12.13 -19.35
CA ILE A 5 10.72 10.92 -18.96
C ILE A 5 11.79 9.97 -18.40
N ASP A 6 11.77 9.75 -17.10
CA ASP A 6 12.69 8.80 -16.47
C ASP A 6 12.13 7.38 -16.59
N CYS A 7 12.95 6.47 -17.11
CA CYS A 7 12.59 5.06 -17.22
C CYS A 7 12.65 4.39 -15.84
N MET A 8 11.66 3.54 -15.54
CA MET A 8 11.66 2.68 -14.37
C MET A 8 11.67 1.21 -14.82
N ALA A 9 12.55 0.41 -14.22
CA ALA A 9 12.49 -1.04 -14.29
C ALA A 9 12.38 -1.60 -12.87
N GLY A 10 11.40 -2.45 -12.62
CA GLY A 10 11.20 -3.05 -11.30
C GLY A 10 10.35 -4.31 -11.36
N ALA A 11 10.46 -5.11 -10.32
CA ALA A 11 9.68 -6.32 -10.14
C ALA A 11 9.02 -6.31 -8.76
N GLY A 12 7.84 -6.90 -8.67
CA GLY A 12 7.11 -7.01 -7.42
C GLY A 12 6.28 -8.28 -7.34
N LEU A 13 5.90 -8.61 -6.11
CA LEU A 13 5.06 -9.75 -5.80
C LEU A 13 3.92 -9.29 -4.90
N ARG A 14 2.77 -9.94 -5.04
CA ARG A 14 1.61 -9.78 -4.17
C ARG A 14 1.12 -11.14 -3.70
N LEU A 15 0.88 -11.25 -2.40
CA LEU A 15 0.41 -12.45 -1.73
C LEU A 15 -0.90 -12.15 -0.99
N GLY A 16 -1.73 -13.16 -0.86
CA GLY A 16 -2.98 -13.11 -0.10
C GLY A 16 -3.28 -14.45 0.55
N TYR A 17 -3.76 -14.40 1.79
CA TYR A 17 -4.13 -15.58 2.57
C TYR A 17 -5.43 -15.31 3.34
N GLY A 18 -6.36 -16.26 3.35
CA GLY A 18 -7.61 -16.18 4.10
C GLY A 18 -7.42 -16.65 5.55
N ILE A 19 -8.05 -15.97 6.51
CA ILE A 19 -7.97 -16.32 7.94
C ILE A 19 -9.40 -16.51 8.46
N GLY A 20 -9.85 -17.76 8.52
CA GLY A 20 -11.26 -18.07 8.77
C GLY A 20 -12.19 -17.44 7.72
N ASP A 21 -13.43 -17.18 8.10
CA ASP A 21 -14.46 -16.72 7.15
C ASP A 21 -14.34 -15.23 6.80
N THR A 22 -13.85 -14.41 7.73
CA THR A 22 -13.87 -12.95 7.60
C THR A 22 -12.48 -12.33 7.49
N GLY A 23 -11.48 -12.99 8.07
CA GLY A 23 -10.11 -12.52 8.17
C GLY A 23 -9.31 -12.71 6.89
N ARG A 24 -8.31 -11.86 6.68
CA ARG A 24 -7.41 -11.90 5.54
C ARG A 24 -6.07 -11.28 5.88
N ALA A 25 -5.00 -11.91 5.43
CA ALA A 25 -3.67 -11.31 5.32
C ALA A 25 -3.33 -11.03 3.85
N ARG A 26 -2.65 -9.91 3.61
CA ARG A 26 -2.08 -9.54 2.32
C ARG A 26 -0.67 -9.02 2.52
N ALA A 27 0.19 -9.28 1.56
CA ALA A 27 1.49 -8.63 1.49
C ALA A 27 1.81 -8.27 0.05
N TYR A 28 2.56 -7.19 -0.15
CA TYR A 28 3.22 -6.91 -1.41
C TYR A 28 4.59 -6.33 -1.16
N GLY A 29 5.49 -6.55 -2.11
CA GLY A 29 6.81 -5.97 -2.14
C GLY A 29 7.21 -5.67 -3.57
N GLN A 30 8.01 -4.63 -3.76
CA GLN A 30 8.56 -4.23 -5.05
C GLN A 30 9.95 -3.64 -4.85
N ALA A 31 10.83 -3.88 -5.81
CA ALA A 31 12.11 -3.20 -5.92
C ALA A 31 12.42 -2.88 -7.38
N GLY A 32 13.27 -1.89 -7.58
CA GLY A 32 13.63 -1.47 -8.92
C GLY A 32 14.66 -0.36 -8.98
N ILE A 33 14.82 0.15 -10.19
CA ILE A 33 15.71 1.25 -10.54
C ILE A 33 14.87 2.27 -11.32
N VAL A 34 15.01 3.53 -10.95
CA VAL A 34 14.50 4.69 -11.69
C VAL A 34 15.69 5.49 -12.22
N GLY A 35 15.58 6.01 -13.44
CA GLY A 35 16.60 6.90 -13.98
C GLY A 35 17.37 6.29 -15.14
N ALA A 36 17.32 6.93 -16.32
CA ALA A 36 18.14 6.50 -17.47
C ALA A 36 19.63 6.88 -17.32
N ARG A 37 19.89 8.09 -16.79
CA ARG A 37 21.26 8.65 -16.66
C ARG A 37 21.83 8.63 -15.24
N ARG A 38 21.00 8.82 -14.21
CA ARG A 38 21.35 8.64 -12.80
C ARG A 38 20.41 7.62 -12.18
N ARG A 39 20.89 6.39 -12.04
CA ARG A 39 20.12 5.25 -11.56
C ARG A 39 19.91 5.35 -10.05
N GLY A 40 18.72 5.76 -9.62
CA GLY A 40 18.24 5.64 -8.25
C GLY A 40 17.63 4.27 -8.01
N ARG A 41 18.05 3.57 -6.96
CA ARG A 41 17.44 2.29 -6.56
C ARG A 41 16.29 2.56 -5.60
N PHE A 42 15.26 1.73 -5.63
CA PHE A 42 14.21 1.76 -4.62
C PHE A 42 13.79 0.35 -4.23
N ALA A 43 13.28 0.22 -3.01
CA ALA A 43 12.58 -0.96 -2.54
C ALA A 43 11.47 -0.54 -1.59
N GLY A 44 10.36 -1.27 -1.58
CA GLY A 44 9.28 -1.03 -0.65
C GLY A 44 8.23 -2.12 -0.66
N GLY A 45 7.30 -2.04 0.28
CA GLY A 45 6.26 -3.03 0.43
C GLY A 45 5.32 -2.70 1.57
N ALA A 46 4.23 -3.46 1.65
CA ALA A 46 3.35 -3.41 2.80
C ALA A 46 2.67 -4.76 3.05
N SER A 47 2.33 -4.99 4.31
CA SER A 47 1.52 -6.09 4.77
C SER A 47 0.28 -5.54 5.46
N VAL A 48 -0.87 -6.18 5.24
CA VAL A 48 -2.15 -5.82 5.82
C VAL A 48 -2.81 -7.08 6.37
N ILE A 49 -3.29 -7.01 7.60
CA ILE A 49 -4.16 -8.02 8.18
C ILE A 49 -5.47 -7.32 8.52
N ASP A 50 -6.58 -7.81 7.99
CA ASP A 50 -7.90 -7.21 8.16
C ASP A 50 -8.98 -8.27 8.28
N HIS A 51 -10.13 -7.91 8.85
CA HIS A 51 -11.33 -8.73 8.87
C HIS A 51 -12.53 -7.93 8.37
N ARG A 52 -13.50 -8.62 7.77
CA ARG A 52 -14.77 -8.00 7.35
C ARG A 52 -15.60 -7.63 8.57
N VAL A 53 -16.18 -6.43 8.55
CA VAL A 53 -17.11 -5.92 9.57
C VAL A 53 -18.43 -5.57 8.89
N GLY A 54 -19.55 -6.04 9.47
CA GLY A 54 -20.90 -5.80 8.97
C GLY A 54 -21.41 -6.87 7.99
N ALA A 55 -22.74 -7.01 7.95
CA ALA A 55 -23.45 -8.01 7.15
C ALA A 55 -23.87 -7.53 5.75
N GLY A 56 -23.77 -6.22 5.47
CA GLY A 56 -24.22 -5.65 4.19
C GLY A 56 -23.42 -6.16 2.99
N GLU A 57 -24.13 -6.49 1.90
CA GLU A 57 -23.56 -7.04 0.67
C GLU A 57 -22.95 -5.97 -0.25
N SER A 58 -23.50 -4.75 -0.26
CA SER A 58 -23.20 -3.72 -1.26
C SER A 58 -21.84 -3.03 -1.07
N ALA A 59 -21.28 -3.00 0.14
CA ALA A 59 -19.97 -2.39 0.39
C ALA A 59 -19.29 -2.98 1.64
N PRO A 60 -18.59 -4.11 1.53
CA PRO A 60 -18.01 -4.76 2.70
C PRO A 60 -16.86 -3.93 3.27
N LEU A 61 -17.09 -3.37 4.46
CA LEU A 61 -16.09 -2.68 5.26
C LEU A 61 -15.12 -3.71 5.86
N ARG A 62 -13.84 -3.38 5.87
CA ARG A 62 -12.78 -4.17 6.50
C ARG A 62 -11.99 -3.29 7.46
N VAL A 63 -11.71 -3.83 8.65
CA VAL A 63 -10.94 -3.18 9.71
C VAL A 63 -9.72 -4.03 10.02
N GLY A 64 -8.56 -3.39 10.19
CA GLY A 64 -7.32 -4.11 10.37
C GLY A 64 -6.13 -3.24 10.70
N ALA A 65 -4.95 -3.78 10.45
CA ALA A 65 -3.67 -3.11 10.65
C ALA A 65 -2.79 -3.23 9.40
N LEU A 66 -1.91 -2.25 9.22
CA LEU A 66 -0.93 -2.14 8.16
C LEU A 66 0.47 -2.03 8.76
N ALA A 67 1.43 -2.71 8.15
CA ALA A 67 2.85 -2.41 8.26
C ALA A 67 3.38 -2.10 6.85
N ALA A 68 4.08 -0.99 6.66
CA ALA A 68 4.58 -0.58 5.35
C ALA A 68 5.96 0.06 5.45
N GLY A 69 6.83 -0.24 4.49
CA GLY A 69 8.18 0.30 4.43
C GLY A 69 8.61 0.63 3.01
N ALA A 70 9.46 1.64 2.87
CA ALA A 70 10.11 1.97 1.62
C ALA A 70 11.47 2.63 1.87
N VAL A 71 12.40 2.43 0.93
CA VAL A 71 13.75 2.99 0.93
C VAL A 71 14.19 3.37 -0.48
N GLN A 72 14.85 4.52 -0.57
CA GLN A 72 15.55 5.04 -1.74
C GLN A 72 16.75 5.89 -1.27
N PRO A 73 17.68 6.28 -2.15
CA PRO A 73 18.78 7.17 -1.78
C PRO A 73 18.28 8.44 -1.07
N GLY A 74 18.76 8.64 0.16
CA GLY A 74 18.42 9.81 0.98
C GLY A 74 17.02 9.82 1.61
N ALA A 75 16.23 8.75 1.49
CA ALA A 75 14.93 8.68 2.15
C ALA A 75 14.52 7.23 2.47
N ALA A 76 14.21 6.96 3.73
CA ALA A 76 13.62 5.70 4.16
C ALA A 76 12.50 5.95 5.18
N ARG A 77 11.49 5.07 5.21
CA ARG A 77 10.52 5.03 6.31
C ARG A 77 9.91 3.66 6.49
N VAL A 78 9.59 3.35 7.75
CA VAL A 78 8.73 2.22 8.14
C VAL A 78 7.58 2.76 8.99
N ASN A 79 6.37 2.33 8.68
CA ASN A 79 5.16 2.73 9.37
C ASN A 79 4.34 1.51 9.79
N VAL A 80 3.62 1.67 10.88
CA VAL A 80 2.57 0.75 11.32
C VAL A 80 1.31 1.53 11.66
N GLY A 81 0.15 0.88 11.68
CA GLY A 81 -1.05 1.48 12.25
C GLY A 81 -2.36 0.88 11.75
N PRO A 82 -3.50 1.37 12.25
CA PRO A 82 -4.81 0.88 11.87
C PRO A 82 -5.13 1.22 10.41
N ARG A 83 -5.93 0.36 9.81
CA ARG A 83 -6.44 0.48 8.44
C ARG A 83 -7.94 0.21 8.40
N LEU A 84 -8.65 1.08 7.68
CA LEU A 84 -10.00 0.85 7.20
C LEU A 84 -9.95 0.64 5.70
N THR A 85 -10.73 -0.29 5.18
CA THR A 85 -10.87 -0.50 3.73
C THR A 85 -12.32 -0.71 3.38
N LEU A 86 -12.85 0.13 2.50
CA LEU A 86 -14.16 0.01 1.90
C LEU A 86 -13.99 -0.55 0.49
N ARG A 87 -14.61 -1.71 0.21
CA ARG A 87 -14.69 -2.23 -1.17
C ARG A 87 -15.89 -1.65 -1.88
N LEU A 88 -15.73 -1.36 -3.16
CA LEU A 88 -16.71 -0.71 -4.02
C LEU A 88 -16.99 -1.62 -5.23
N PRO A 89 -17.67 -2.76 -5.05
CA PRO A 89 -17.89 -3.74 -6.12
C PRO A 89 -18.67 -3.15 -7.31
N ASP A 90 -19.59 -2.21 -7.05
CA ASP A 90 -20.45 -1.60 -8.07
C ASP A 90 -19.73 -0.53 -8.90
N VAL A 91 -18.51 -0.12 -8.50
CA VAL A 91 -17.72 0.91 -9.21
C VAL A 91 -16.79 0.29 -10.25
N GLY A 92 -16.28 -0.91 -9.99
CA GLY A 92 -15.35 -1.60 -10.89
C GLY A 92 -14.65 -2.76 -10.20
N GLU A 93 -14.02 -3.62 -11.00
CA GLU A 93 -13.30 -4.77 -10.46
C GLU A 93 -12.16 -4.32 -9.53
N GLY A 94 -12.06 -4.96 -8.35
CA GLY A 94 -11.01 -4.65 -7.38
C GLY A 94 -11.10 -3.27 -6.73
N SER A 95 -12.11 -2.46 -7.07
CA SER A 95 -12.28 -1.09 -6.61
C SER A 95 -12.39 -1.00 -5.08
N ARG A 96 -11.58 -0.11 -4.49
CA ARG A 96 -11.52 0.09 -3.05
C ARG A 96 -10.96 1.45 -2.65
N ILE A 97 -11.45 1.91 -1.50
CA ILE A 97 -10.90 3.03 -0.75
C ILE A 97 -10.27 2.47 0.52
N ALA A 98 -9.09 2.95 0.90
CA ALA A 98 -8.50 2.63 2.19
C ALA A 98 -7.96 3.85 2.90
N LEU A 99 -8.20 3.91 4.20
CA LEU A 99 -7.70 4.93 5.10
C LEU A 99 -6.76 4.27 6.11
N ASP A 100 -5.51 4.72 6.12
CA ASP A 100 -4.47 4.24 7.02
C ASP A 100 -4.04 5.37 7.96
N TRP A 101 -3.95 5.11 9.27
CA TRP A 101 -3.05 5.91 10.11
C TRP A 101 -1.65 5.32 10.00
N ARG A 102 -0.69 6.12 9.56
CA ARG A 102 0.70 5.70 9.40
C ARG A 102 1.53 6.27 10.53
N GLN A 103 1.66 5.53 11.63
CA GLN A 103 2.63 5.82 12.66
C GLN A 103 4.02 5.46 12.15
N ARG A 104 4.88 6.45 11.91
CA ARG A 104 6.28 6.20 11.56
C ARG A 104 7.02 5.68 12.79
N ILE A 105 7.71 4.55 12.64
CA ILE A 105 8.50 3.89 13.68
C ILE A 105 9.99 3.82 13.36
N ALA A 106 10.36 4.00 12.09
CA ALA A 106 11.77 4.11 11.67
C ALA A 106 11.90 4.95 10.39
N GLY A 107 13.10 5.50 10.18
CA GLY A 107 13.43 6.37 9.06
C GLY A 107 12.93 7.81 9.23
N ASP A 108 13.31 8.65 8.29
CA ASP A 108 13.18 10.11 8.34
C ASP A 108 12.38 10.69 7.17
N ALA A 109 12.00 9.85 6.19
CA ALA A 109 11.27 10.30 5.02
C ALA A 109 9.96 11.02 5.41
N ARG A 110 9.80 12.23 4.89
CA ARG A 110 8.61 13.08 5.14
C ARG A 110 7.39 12.57 4.35
N PRO A 111 6.17 12.88 4.78
CA PRO A 111 5.81 13.50 6.07
C PRO A 111 6.05 12.55 7.25
N ALA A 112 5.90 13.07 8.48
CA ALA A 112 5.95 12.28 9.71
C ALA A 112 4.75 11.31 9.82
N SER A 113 4.23 11.07 11.04
CA SER A 113 3.02 10.28 11.21
C SER A 113 1.78 11.04 10.73
N GLY A 114 0.81 10.33 10.16
CA GLY A 114 -0.41 10.96 9.66
C GLY A 114 -1.34 10.01 8.92
N LEU A 115 -2.46 10.57 8.45
CA LEU A 115 -3.43 9.85 7.63
C LEU A 115 -2.94 9.69 6.19
N ALA A 116 -3.24 8.54 5.60
CA ALA A 116 -3.05 8.27 4.18
C ALA A 116 -4.33 7.66 3.58
N LEU A 117 -4.78 8.22 2.46
CA LEU A 117 -5.89 7.71 1.67
C LEU A 117 -5.34 6.99 0.43
N THR A 118 -5.80 5.77 0.18
CA THR A 118 -5.48 5.00 -1.02
C THR A 118 -6.77 4.74 -1.80
N LEU A 119 -6.75 5.08 -3.09
CA LEU A 119 -7.75 4.68 -4.07
C LEU A 119 -7.11 3.63 -4.98
N ALA A 120 -7.81 2.52 -5.22
CA ALA A 120 -7.33 1.48 -6.12
C ALA A 120 -8.49 0.86 -6.88
N SER A 121 -8.24 0.52 -8.14
CA SER A 121 -9.10 -0.29 -9.00
C SER A 121 -8.20 -1.24 -9.80
N ASP A 122 -8.76 -2.37 -10.20
CA ASP A 122 -8.17 -3.25 -11.21
C ASP A 122 -8.79 -2.86 -12.60
N PHE A 123 -8.32 -3.48 -13.69
CA PHE A 123 -8.66 -3.12 -15.08
C PHE A 123 -9.37 -4.25 -15.82
#